data_AF-A0A834ND97-F1
#
_entry.id   AF-A0A834ND97-F1
#
_cell.length_a   1.000
_cell.length_b   1.000
_cell.length_c   1.000
_cell.angle_alpha   90.00
_cell.angle_beta   90.00
_cell.angle_gamma   90.00
#
_symmetry.space_group_name_H-M   'P 1'
#
loop_
_entity.id
_entity.type
_entity.pdbx_description
1 polymer ?
#
loop_
_entity_poly.entity_id
_entity_poly.type
_entity_poly.pdbx_seq_one_letter_code
_entity_poly.pdbx_strand_id
1 'polypeptide(L)'
;MTRRTNAIAAIVAEVSIYEKIHSIIVNNKVMKYEELLQSINTILQAHSLSCSHLALTAIKTILTLECEILVQLTEAHIEIQYWRFLPTLMALFGAQTRMSAWERTLQSKENSNFHCKHNAVTVLIIFDSRGMKDSEPD
;
A
#
# COMPACT_ATOMS: atom_id res chain seq x y z
N MET A 1 -8.93 26.11 -13.32
CA MET A 1 -9.31 25.59 -11.97
C MET A 1 -9.30 24.05 -11.86
N THR A 2 -9.32 23.30 -12.97
CA THR A 2 -9.44 21.83 -13.02
C THR A 2 -8.22 21.01 -12.57
N ARG A 3 -7.02 21.62 -12.43
CA ARG A 3 -5.78 20.87 -12.10
C ARG A 3 -5.57 20.64 -10.59
N ARG A 4 -6.05 21.56 -9.74
CA ARG A 4 -5.94 21.44 -8.27
C ARG A 4 -6.97 20.46 -7.70
N THR A 5 -8.15 20.38 -8.33
CA THR A 5 -9.22 19.43 -7.97
C THR A 5 -8.78 17.98 -8.18
N ASN A 6 -7.98 17.68 -9.21
CA ASN A 6 -7.59 16.31 -9.53
C ASN A 6 -6.62 15.70 -8.50
N ALA A 7 -5.64 16.47 -8.01
CA ALA A 7 -4.69 15.98 -7.01
C ALA A 7 -5.36 15.74 -5.65
N ILE A 8 -6.27 16.64 -5.26
CA ILE A 8 -7.05 16.49 -4.02
C ILE A 8 -8.00 15.30 -4.14
N ALA A 9 -8.67 15.11 -5.28
CA ALA A 9 -9.53 13.96 -5.53
C ALA A 9 -8.77 12.62 -5.45
N ALA A 10 -7.52 12.59 -5.93
CA ALA A 10 -6.64 11.42 -5.83
C ALA A 10 -6.34 11.05 -4.36
N ILE A 11 -5.95 12.03 -3.54
CA ILE A 11 -5.68 11.84 -2.11
C ILE A 11 -6.95 11.36 -1.37
N VAL A 12 -8.11 11.97 -1.68
CA VAL A 12 -9.39 11.57 -1.09
C VAL A 12 -9.78 10.14 -1.49
N ALA A 13 -9.52 9.74 -2.74
CA ALA A 13 -9.82 8.38 -3.20
C ALA A 13 -8.94 7.34 -2.49
N GLU A 14 -7.68 7.64 -2.24
CA GLU A 14 -6.76 6.79 -1.49
C GLU A 14 -7.19 6.62 -0.03
N VAL A 15 -7.53 7.73 0.65
CA VAL A 15 -8.10 7.67 2.01
C VAL A 15 -9.36 6.81 2.04
N SER A 16 -10.22 6.91 1.02
CA SER A 16 -11.44 6.10 0.91
C SER A 16 -11.15 4.59 0.77
N ILE A 17 -10.03 4.19 0.12
CA ILE A 17 -9.61 2.77 0.09
C ILE A 17 -9.27 2.30 1.50
N TYR A 18 -8.47 3.06 2.24
CA TYR A 18 -8.05 2.68 3.59
C TYR A 18 -9.24 2.61 4.56
N GLU A 19 -10.20 3.53 4.46
CA GLU A 19 -11.45 3.47 5.20
C GLU A 19 -12.28 2.21 4.84
N LYS A 20 -12.34 1.84 3.56
CA LYS A 20 -13.01 0.61 3.09
C LYS A 20 -12.33 -0.65 3.64
N ILE A 21 -10.99 -0.72 3.61
CA ILE A 21 -10.22 -1.83 4.18
C ILE A 21 -10.48 -1.93 5.69
N HIS A 22 -10.37 -0.81 6.41
CA HIS A 22 -10.61 -0.76 7.86
C HIS A 22 -12.04 -1.19 8.22
N SER A 23 -13.04 -0.73 7.47
CA SER A 23 -14.44 -1.12 7.67
C SER A 23 -14.66 -2.62 7.44
N ILE A 24 -14.01 -3.23 6.44
CA ILE A 24 -14.11 -4.68 6.19
C ILE A 24 -13.47 -5.47 7.33
N ILE A 25 -12.29 -5.05 7.82
CA ILE A 25 -11.58 -5.67 8.94
C ILE A 25 -12.42 -5.60 10.22
N VAL A 26 -12.96 -4.43 10.55
CA VAL A 26 -13.77 -4.23 11.77
C VAL A 26 -15.09 -5.00 11.72
N ASN A 27 -15.73 -5.08 10.56
CA ASN A 27 -17.00 -5.77 10.40
C ASN A 27 -16.85 -7.30 10.21
N ASN A 28 -15.63 -7.82 10.25
CA ASN A 28 -15.29 -9.25 10.14
C ASN A 28 -15.97 -9.94 8.93
N LYS A 29 -16.24 -9.18 7.87
CA LYS A 29 -16.81 -9.71 6.62
C LYS A 29 -15.69 -10.34 5.81
N VAL A 30 -16.00 -11.45 5.14
CA VAL A 30 -15.09 -12.04 4.15
C VAL A 30 -14.73 -10.96 3.13
N MET A 31 -13.45 -10.60 3.11
CA MET A 31 -12.94 -9.55 2.23
C MET A 31 -12.92 -10.07 0.79
N LYS A 32 -13.65 -9.39 -0.09
CA LYS A 32 -13.61 -9.67 -1.52
C LYS A 32 -12.40 -8.98 -2.15
N TYR A 33 -11.26 -9.65 -2.07
CA TYR A 33 -9.98 -9.11 -2.53
C TYR A 33 -9.98 -8.74 -4.02
N GLU A 34 -10.78 -9.41 -4.86
CA GLU A 34 -10.94 -9.06 -6.28
C GLU A 34 -11.61 -7.69 -6.48
N GLU A 35 -12.66 -7.37 -5.71
CA GLU A 35 -13.33 -6.06 -5.76
C GLU A 35 -12.43 -4.94 -5.21
N LEU A 36 -11.61 -5.26 -4.19
CA LEU A 36 -10.60 -4.35 -3.67
C LEU A 36 -9.51 -4.07 -4.71
N LEU A 37 -8.99 -5.12 -5.35
CA LEU A 37 -7.97 -5.01 -6.40
C LEU A 37 -8.46 -4.14 -7.57
N GLN A 38 -9.71 -4.33 -8.01
CA GLN A 38 -10.30 -3.50 -9.06
C GLN A 38 -10.45 -2.02 -8.64
N SER A 39 -10.80 -1.77 -7.37
CA SER A 39 -10.89 -0.41 -6.82
C SER A 39 -9.53 0.28 -6.83
N ILE A 40 -8.46 -0.41 -6.38
CA ILE A 40 -7.09 0.13 -6.36
C ILE A 40 -6.60 0.41 -7.78
N ASN A 41 -6.81 -0.52 -8.73
CA ASN A 41 -6.40 -0.33 -10.12
C ASN A 41 -7.10 0.85 -10.80
N THR A 42 -8.37 1.09 -10.51
CA THR A 42 -9.11 2.25 -11.04
C THR A 42 -8.49 3.56 -10.58
N ILE A 43 -8.09 3.63 -9.30
CA ILE A 43 -7.43 4.80 -8.72
C ILE A 43 -6.04 4.99 -9.32
N LEU A 44 -5.26 3.91 -9.46
CA LEU A 44 -3.95 3.92 -10.13
C LEU A 44 -4.03 4.46 -11.57
N GLN A 45 -5.04 4.03 -12.34
CA GLN A 45 -5.29 4.57 -13.68
C GLN A 45 -5.66 6.06 -13.65
N ALA A 46 -6.45 6.51 -12.68
CA ALA A 46 -6.77 7.92 -12.49
C ALA A 46 -5.53 8.76 -12.15
N HIS A 47 -4.59 8.21 -11.37
CA HIS A 47 -3.31 8.88 -11.07
C HIS A 47 -2.46 9.07 -12.32
N SER A 48 -2.44 8.13 -13.27
CA SER A 48 -1.62 8.22 -14.49
C SER A 48 -1.90 9.52 -15.29
N LEU A 49 -3.15 9.99 -15.30
CA LEU A 49 -3.67 10.99 -16.24
C LEU A 49 -3.44 12.47 -15.88
N SER A 50 -2.77 12.83 -14.79
CA SER A 50 -2.55 14.27 -14.54
C SER A 50 -1.32 14.62 -13.72
N CYS A 51 -0.59 15.66 -14.15
CA CYS A 51 0.04 16.72 -13.36
C CYS A 51 1.42 17.13 -13.90
N SER A 52 1.60 18.43 -14.14
CA SER A 52 2.83 19.04 -14.67
C SER A 52 3.59 19.90 -13.65
N HIS A 53 3.20 19.87 -12.36
CA HIS A 53 3.83 20.66 -11.30
C HIS A 53 4.72 19.78 -10.42
N LEU A 54 6.02 20.08 -10.36
CA LEU A 54 7.06 19.22 -9.76
C LEU A 54 6.73 18.70 -8.35
N ALA A 55 6.23 19.55 -7.45
CA ALA A 55 5.86 19.13 -6.09
C ALA A 55 4.65 18.17 -6.06
N LEU A 56 3.69 18.38 -6.97
CA LEU A 56 2.53 17.48 -7.11
C LEU A 56 2.91 16.20 -7.86
N THR A 57 3.89 16.26 -8.76
CA THR A 57 4.50 15.09 -9.39
C THR A 57 5.18 14.22 -8.33
N ALA A 58 5.96 14.79 -7.41
CA ALA A 58 6.59 14.03 -6.34
C ALA A 58 5.58 13.34 -5.41
N ILE A 59 4.51 14.04 -4.99
CA ILE A 59 3.43 13.45 -4.19
C ILE A 59 2.74 12.34 -4.99
N LYS A 60 2.38 12.61 -6.25
CA LYS A 60 1.79 11.62 -7.14
C LYS A 60 2.66 10.37 -7.26
N THR A 61 3.98 10.51 -7.44
CA THR A 61 4.89 9.36 -7.55
C THR A 61 4.89 8.52 -6.27
N ILE A 62 4.86 9.15 -5.09
CA ILE A 62 4.80 8.43 -3.81
C ILE A 62 3.48 7.67 -3.69
N LEU A 63 2.33 8.31 -3.96
CA LEU A 63 1.01 7.67 -3.89
C LEU A 63 0.85 6.57 -4.95
N THR A 64 1.41 6.78 -6.14
CA THR A 64 1.43 5.77 -7.22
C THR A 64 2.19 4.53 -6.75
N LEU A 65 3.37 4.71 -6.15
CA LEU A 65 4.18 3.61 -5.65
C LEU A 65 3.49 2.86 -4.50
N GLU A 66 2.82 3.59 -3.61
CA GLU A 66 2.00 3.02 -2.53
C GLU A 66 0.85 2.17 -3.09
N CYS A 67 0.10 2.69 -4.07
CA CYS A 67 -0.95 1.93 -4.77
C CYS A 67 -0.40 0.68 -5.47
N GLU A 68 0.75 0.76 -6.14
CA GLU A 68 1.37 -0.39 -6.80
C GLU A 68 1.78 -1.49 -5.80
N ILE A 69 2.25 -1.11 -4.60
CA ILE A 69 2.52 -2.07 -3.52
C ILE A 69 1.23 -2.75 -3.06
N LEU A 70 0.15 -1.97 -2.85
CA LEU A 70 -1.15 -2.51 -2.46
C LEU A 70 -1.73 -3.49 -3.49
N VAL A 71 -1.55 -3.20 -4.78
CA VAL A 71 -1.94 -4.12 -5.88
C VAL A 71 -1.23 -5.47 -5.70
N GLN A 72 0.09 -5.45 -5.57
CA GLN A 72 0.90 -6.68 -5.47
C GLN A 72 0.56 -7.50 -4.21
N LEU A 73 0.33 -6.84 -3.08
CA LEU A 73 -0.07 -7.50 -1.84
C LEU A 73 -1.48 -8.10 -1.95
N THR A 74 -2.40 -7.40 -2.59
CA THR A 74 -3.77 -7.90 -2.82
C THR A 74 -3.77 -9.08 -3.78
N GLU A 75 -2.95 -9.04 -4.85
CA GLU A 75 -2.74 -10.16 -5.77
C GLU A 75 -2.15 -11.37 -5.05
N ALA A 76 -1.11 -11.18 -4.23
CA ALA A 76 -0.54 -12.25 -3.41
C ALA A 76 -1.61 -12.88 -2.48
N HIS A 77 -2.46 -12.04 -1.88
CA HIS A 77 -3.56 -12.51 -1.03
C HIS A 77 -4.64 -13.28 -1.82
N ILE A 78 -4.88 -12.94 -3.08
CA ILE A 78 -5.79 -13.72 -3.93
C ILE A 78 -5.16 -15.07 -4.28
N GLU A 79 -3.92 -15.08 -4.76
CA GLU A 79 -3.24 -16.30 -5.22
C GLU A 79 -3.01 -17.32 -4.07
N ILE A 80 -2.77 -16.85 -2.84
CA ILE A 80 -2.60 -17.74 -1.69
C ILE A 80 -3.90 -18.46 -1.31
N GLN A 81 -5.08 -17.85 -1.55
CA GLN A 81 -6.39 -18.51 -1.34
C GLN A 81 -6.58 -19.69 -2.31
N TYR A 82 -5.96 -19.62 -3.48
CA TYR A 82 -5.95 -20.69 -4.47
C TYR A 82 -4.74 -21.63 -4.33
N TRP A 83 -3.94 -21.48 -3.26
CA TRP A 83 -2.77 -22.30 -2.97
C TRP A 83 -1.70 -22.26 -4.08
N ARG A 84 -1.65 -21.16 -4.82
CA ARG A 84 -0.71 -20.98 -5.93
C ARG A 84 0.58 -20.37 -5.43
N PHE A 85 1.53 -21.24 -5.07
CA PHE A 85 2.81 -20.85 -4.48
C PHE A 85 3.61 -19.87 -5.35
N LEU A 86 3.89 -20.23 -6.61
CA LEU A 86 4.78 -19.45 -7.46
C LEU A 86 4.24 -18.03 -7.78
N PRO A 87 2.95 -17.85 -8.17
CA PRO A 87 2.36 -16.52 -8.33
C PRO A 87 2.38 -15.69 -7.04
N THR A 88 2.05 -16.31 -5.91
CA THR A 88 2.10 -15.64 -4.59
C THR A 88 3.51 -15.12 -4.30
N LEU A 89 4.54 -15.96 -4.50
CA LEU A 89 5.93 -15.59 -4.28
C LEU A 89 6.39 -14.45 -5.21
N MET A 90 6.00 -14.50 -6.48
CA MET A 90 6.33 -13.46 -7.46
C MET A 90 5.68 -12.11 -7.10
N ALA A 91 4.41 -12.12 -6.70
CA ALA A 91 3.70 -10.92 -6.26
C ALA A 91 4.32 -10.33 -4.98
N LEU A 92 4.68 -11.17 -4.00
CA LEU A 92 5.38 -10.74 -2.79
C LEU A 92 6.76 -10.14 -3.09
N PHE A 93 7.54 -10.74 -3.99
CA PHE A 93 8.83 -10.18 -4.41
C PHE A 93 8.66 -8.82 -5.12
N GLY A 94 7.62 -8.71 -5.96
CA GLY A 94 7.23 -7.46 -6.60
C GLY A 94 6.83 -6.38 -5.61
N ALA A 95 6.11 -6.73 -4.53
CA ALA A 95 5.80 -5.82 -3.43
C ALA A 95 7.08 -5.39 -2.68
N GLN A 96 7.92 -6.35 -2.29
CA GLN A 96 9.16 -6.11 -1.56
C GLN A 96 10.08 -5.13 -2.30
N THR A 97 10.31 -5.36 -3.61
CA THR A 97 11.17 -4.51 -4.43
C THR A 97 10.69 -3.06 -4.45
N ARG A 98 9.36 -2.86 -4.55
CA ARG A 98 8.74 -1.53 -4.52
C ARG A 98 8.79 -0.90 -3.14
N MET A 99 8.56 -1.66 -2.07
CA MET A 99 8.71 -1.18 -0.69
C MET A 99 10.14 -0.68 -0.43
N SER A 100 11.17 -1.38 -0.91
CA SER A 100 12.56 -0.91 -0.81
C SER A 100 12.84 0.35 -1.64
N ALA A 101 12.11 0.59 -2.74
CA ALA A 101 12.18 1.85 -3.48
C ALA A 101 11.45 2.98 -2.76
N TRP A 102 10.32 2.68 -2.14
CA TRP A 102 9.52 3.62 -1.36
C TRP A 102 10.28 4.09 -0.12
N GLU A 103 10.91 3.17 0.61
CA GLU A 103 11.79 3.46 1.74
C GLU A 103 12.91 4.43 1.37
N ARG A 104 13.62 4.18 0.26
CA ARG A 104 14.66 5.09 -0.23
C ARG A 104 14.13 6.48 -0.58
N THR A 105 12.92 6.56 -1.12
CA THR A 105 12.25 7.84 -1.46
C THR A 105 11.89 8.64 -0.21
N LEU A 106 11.50 7.96 0.87
CA LEU A 106 11.22 8.57 2.17
C LEU A 106 12.50 9.01 2.89
N GLN A 107 13.52 8.13 2.95
CA GLN A 107 14.81 8.42 3.59
C GLN A 107 15.52 9.61 2.93
N SER A 108 15.60 9.65 1.60
CA SER A 108 16.21 10.76 0.84
C SER A 108 15.62 12.14 1.19
N LYS A 109 14.36 12.19 1.63
CA LYS A 109 13.66 13.42 2.02
C LYS A 109 13.78 13.72 3.52
N GLU A 110 14.04 12.69 4.32
CA GLU A 110 14.21 12.74 5.78
C GLU A 110 15.67 13.06 6.19
N ASN A 111 16.65 12.83 5.31
CA ASN A 111 18.04 13.23 5.55
C ASN A 111 18.26 14.76 5.66
N SER A 112 17.23 15.59 5.43
CA SER A 112 17.22 17.03 5.74
C SER A 112 16.66 17.36 7.12
N ASN A 113 16.00 16.42 7.81
CA ASN A 113 15.45 16.58 9.15
C ASN A 113 15.74 15.32 9.98
N PHE A 114 16.93 15.34 10.58
CA PHE A 114 17.44 14.42 11.58
C PHE A 114 16.40 14.19 12.71
N HIS A 115 15.62 13.08 12.72
CA HIS A 115 15.19 12.35 13.94
C HIS A 115 14.12 11.22 13.82
N CYS A 116 13.44 10.92 12.71
CA CYS A 116 12.34 9.92 12.74
C CYS A 116 12.73 8.45 12.43
N LYS A 117 13.87 7.96 12.93
CA LYS A 117 14.30 6.56 12.71
C LYS A 117 13.43 5.49 13.41
N HIS A 118 12.43 5.87 14.19
CA HIS A 118 11.75 4.93 15.10
C HIS A 118 10.37 4.43 14.63
N ASN A 119 9.75 4.97 13.57
CA ASN A 119 8.35 4.65 13.26
C ASN A 119 8.13 3.52 12.24
N ALA A 120 8.97 3.36 11.21
CA ALA A 120 8.79 2.30 10.22
C ALA A 120 9.05 0.90 10.80
N VAL A 121 10.07 0.78 11.66
CA VAL A 121 10.37 -0.47 12.39
C VAL A 121 9.26 -0.79 13.39
N THR A 122 8.63 0.21 14.00
CA THR A 122 7.52 0.00 14.94
C THR A 122 6.28 -0.57 14.26
N VAL A 123 5.94 -0.14 13.04
CA VAL A 123 4.80 -0.71 12.30
C VAL A 123 5.06 -2.16 11.89
N LEU A 124 6.29 -2.50 11.49
CA LEU A 124 6.70 -3.87 11.19
C LEU A 124 6.73 -4.76 12.45
N ILE A 125 7.24 -4.27 13.59
CA ILE A 125 7.22 -5.00 14.88
C ILE A 125 5.80 -5.19 15.39
N ILE A 126 4.89 -4.22 15.21
CA ILE A 126 3.47 -4.35 15.59
C ILE A 126 2.75 -5.42 14.76
N PHE A 127 3.10 -5.58 13.48
CA PHE A 127 2.56 -6.67 12.65
C PHE A 127 3.19 -8.04 12.97
N ASP A 128 4.50 -8.07 13.28
CA ASP A 128 5.23 -9.31 13.60
C ASP A 128 4.84 -9.89 14.99
N SER A 129 4.53 -9.03 15.96
CA SER A 129 4.23 -9.44 17.35
C SER A 129 2.83 -10.06 17.55
N ARG A 130 1.98 -10.15 16.50
CA ARG A 130 0.64 -10.77 16.57
C ARG A 130 0.59 -12.21 16.04
N GLY A 131 1.72 -12.77 15.60
CA GLY A 131 1.79 -14.07 14.91
C GLY A 131 2.26 -15.28 15.72
N MET A 132 2.71 -15.16 16.98
CA MET A 132 3.10 -16.32 17.78
C MET A 132 2.60 -16.20 19.22
N LYS A 133 1.34 -16.60 19.42
CA LYS A 133 0.89 -17.24 20.67
C LYS A 133 -0.15 -18.26 20.26
N ASP A 134 0.32 -19.46 19.95
CA ASP A 134 -0.41 -20.72 20.01
C ASP A 134 0.59 -21.78 19.54
N SER A 135 1.26 -22.42 20.49
CA SER A 135 1.92 -23.74 20.43
C SER A 135 3.16 -23.75 21.32
N GLU A 136 2.98 -24.05 22.60
CA GLU A 136 4.02 -24.72 23.37
C GLU A 136 3.36 -25.95 24.02
N PRO A 137 3.89 -27.16 23.80
CA PRO A 137 3.38 -28.37 24.42
C PRO A 137 4.10 -28.64 25.75
N ASP A 138 3.34 -28.80 26.82
CA ASP A 138 3.37 -29.95 27.76
C ASP A 138 2.34 -29.74 28.89
#